data_AF-A0A7C9DAB5-F1
#
_entry.id   AF-A0A7C9DAB5-F1
#
_cell.length_a   1.000
_cell.length_b   1.000
_cell.length_c   1.000
_cell.angle_alpha   90.00
_cell.angle_beta   90.00
_cell.angle_gamma   90.00
#
_symmetry.space_group_name_H-M   'P 1'
#
loop_
_entity.id
_entity.type
_entity.pdbx_description
1 polymer ?
#
loop_
_entity_poly.entity_id
_entity_poly.type
_entity_poly.pdbx_seq_one_letter_code
_entity_poly.pdbx_strand_id
1 'polypeptide(L)'
;RSSDLSCLTGDCGSGKVECAGAGAIPPATLAEFTLNGAGGLDFYDVSLVDGYNLPMLVVARGGHGGDCSPTGCLIDLNIACPRELSVAASRGNGSDVVGFGAAVACKSACEAFGDPQFCCSEGYSTPDTCHPSVYSVFFKEACPRAYSYAYDDKTSTFTCASADYTIIFCPPPYTR
;
A
#
# COMPACT_ATOMS: atom_id res chain seq x y z
N ARG A 1 -14.77 -3.26 31.49
CA ARG A 1 -14.06 -2.15 30.82
C ARG A 1 -13.86 -2.60 29.38
N SER A 2 -14.53 -1.97 28.42
CA SER A 2 -14.18 -2.18 27.00
C SER A 2 -12.83 -1.51 26.83
N SER A 3 -11.77 -2.28 26.57
CA SER A 3 -10.52 -1.73 26.07
C SER A 3 -10.77 -1.38 24.60
N ASP A 4 -10.68 -0.11 24.25
CA ASP A 4 -10.72 0.29 22.84
C ASP A 4 -9.53 -0.35 22.12
N LEU A 5 -9.82 -1.09 21.04
CA LEU A 5 -8.79 -1.71 20.20
C LEU A 5 -8.03 -0.62 19.45
N SER A 6 -6.70 -0.71 19.48
CA SER A 6 -5.82 0.15 18.70
C SER A 6 -4.65 -0.65 18.12
N CYS A 7 -4.29 -0.35 16.88
CA CYS A 7 -3.21 -0.99 16.13
C CYS A 7 -2.03 -0.01 15.91
N LEU A 8 -0.80 -0.54 15.85
CA LEU A 8 0.38 0.27 15.51
C LEU A 8 0.40 0.69 14.02
N THR A 9 -0.16 -0.14 13.15
CA THR A 9 -0.24 0.08 11.70
C THR A 9 -1.60 -0.37 11.21
N GLY A 10 -2.19 0.32 10.24
CA GLY A 10 -3.50 -0.05 9.70
C GLY A 10 -4.65 0.08 10.72
N ASP A 11 -4.48 0.91 11.74
CA ASP A 11 -5.58 1.26 12.64
C ASP A 11 -6.66 2.02 11.87
N CYS A 12 -7.93 1.71 12.09
CA CYS A 12 -9.04 2.39 11.43
C CYS A 12 -9.86 3.28 12.40
N GLY A 13 -9.34 3.55 13.59
CA GLY A 13 -9.91 4.49 14.56
C GLY A 13 -11.26 4.10 15.16
N SER A 14 -11.76 2.89 14.89
CA SER A 14 -13.10 2.46 15.33
C SER A 14 -13.17 2.07 16.81
N GLY A 15 -12.01 1.83 17.44
CA GLY A 15 -11.90 1.26 18.79
C GLY A 15 -12.35 -0.20 18.88
N LYS A 16 -12.58 -0.87 17.73
CA LYS A 16 -13.16 -2.22 17.60
C LYS A 16 -12.40 -3.02 16.55
N VAL A 17 -12.67 -4.33 16.51
CA VAL A 17 -12.13 -5.21 15.46
C VAL A 17 -12.68 -4.81 14.08
N GLU A 18 -13.97 -4.50 13.99
CA GLU A 18 -14.57 -4.02 12.74
C GLU A 18 -14.28 -2.53 12.51
N CYS A 19 -13.85 -2.20 11.29
CA CYS A 19 -13.59 -0.80 10.89
C CYS A 19 -14.86 0.00 10.55
N ALA A 20 -16.02 -0.65 10.42
CA ALA A 20 -17.32 0.02 10.21
C ALA A 20 -17.34 1.05 9.06
N GLY A 21 -16.60 0.77 7.98
CA GLY A 21 -16.49 1.65 6.81
C GLY A 21 -15.39 2.72 6.89
N ALA A 22 -14.68 2.83 8.02
CA ALA A 22 -13.47 3.63 8.10
C ALA A 22 -12.31 2.98 7.34
N GLY A 23 -11.51 3.81 6.68
CA GLY A 23 -10.25 3.39 6.07
C GLY A 23 -9.16 3.18 7.12
N ALA A 24 -8.09 2.50 6.71
CA ALA A 24 -6.86 2.45 7.49
C ALA A 24 -6.25 3.86 7.58
N ILE A 25 -5.73 4.22 8.75
CA ILE A 25 -4.87 5.38 8.95
C ILE A 25 -3.50 5.01 8.38
N PRO A 26 -3.00 5.73 7.35
CA PRO A 26 -1.70 5.45 6.75
C PRO A 26 -0.53 5.54 7.77
N PRO A 27 0.57 4.80 7.55
CA PRO A 27 0.84 3.97 6.39
C PRO A 27 0.19 2.58 6.39
N ALA A 28 -0.35 2.17 5.24
CA ALA A 28 -0.93 0.83 5.04
C ALA A 28 -0.82 0.38 3.58
N THR A 29 -0.40 -0.87 3.37
CA THR A 29 -0.48 -1.52 2.06
C THR A 29 -1.93 -1.87 1.76
N LEU A 30 -2.44 -1.45 0.61
CA LEU A 30 -3.84 -1.64 0.22
C LEU A 30 -3.96 -2.71 -0.87
N ALA A 31 -5.06 -3.45 -0.84
CA ALA A 31 -5.57 -4.19 -2.00
C ALA A 31 -6.85 -3.50 -2.46
N GLU A 32 -6.85 -3.00 -3.67
CA GLU A 32 -7.93 -2.19 -4.23
C GLU A 32 -8.66 -2.98 -5.32
N PHE A 33 -9.99 -2.82 -5.36
CA PHE A 33 -10.84 -3.54 -6.30
C PHE A 33 -11.97 -2.63 -6.79
N THR A 34 -12.15 -2.58 -8.10
CA THR A 34 -13.37 -2.15 -8.76
C THR A 34 -13.96 -3.34 -9.50
N LEU A 35 -15.05 -3.89 -8.96
CA LEU A 35 -15.68 -5.08 -9.54
C LEU A 35 -16.69 -4.68 -10.64
N ASN A 36 -16.71 -5.44 -11.73
CA ASN A 36 -17.59 -5.27 -12.88
C ASN A 36 -17.59 -3.82 -13.43
N GLY A 37 -16.39 -3.27 -13.61
CA GLY A 37 -16.13 -1.95 -14.17
C GLY A 37 -16.25 -1.90 -15.69
N ALA A 38 -15.38 -1.12 -16.33
CA ALA A 38 -15.42 -0.90 -17.77
C ALA A 38 -15.30 -2.22 -18.55
N GLY A 39 -16.22 -2.45 -19.50
CA GLY A 39 -16.25 -3.68 -20.30
C GLY A 39 -16.63 -4.94 -19.52
N GLY A 40 -17.18 -4.82 -18.30
CA GLY A 40 -17.46 -5.96 -17.43
C GLY A 40 -16.21 -6.59 -16.82
N LEU A 41 -15.09 -5.86 -16.83
CA LEU A 41 -13.84 -6.26 -16.20
C LEU A 41 -13.79 -5.76 -14.76
N ASP A 42 -13.27 -6.59 -13.88
CA ASP A 42 -12.75 -6.18 -12.58
C ASP A 42 -11.39 -5.51 -12.79
N PHE A 43 -11.14 -4.42 -12.06
CA PHE A 43 -9.85 -3.73 -11.98
C PHE A 43 -9.33 -3.90 -10.56
N TYR A 44 -8.10 -4.34 -10.42
CA TYR A 44 -7.52 -4.61 -9.11
C TYR A 44 -6.02 -4.39 -9.09
N ASP A 45 -5.52 -4.07 -7.91
CA ASP A 45 -4.13 -3.76 -7.67
C ASP A 45 -3.76 -3.90 -6.18
N VAL A 46 -2.46 -4.01 -5.92
CA VAL A 46 -1.89 -3.68 -4.62
C VAL A 46 -1.27 -2.29 -4.72
N SER A 47 -1.54 -1.45 -3.73
CA SER A 47 -1.17 -0.05 -3.73
C SER A 47 -0.35 0.35 -2.51
N LEU A 48 0.71 1.11 -2.78
CA LEU A 48 1.63 1.71 -1.82
C LEU A 48 1.53 3.24 -1.81
N VAL A 49 0.47 3.79 -2.43
CA VAL A 49 0.19 5.25 -2.45
C VAL A 49 0.03 5.78 -1.02
N ASP A 50 -0.61 5.00 -0.17
CA ASP A 50 -0.77 5.27 1.27
C ASP A 50 0.37 4.65 2.11
N GLY A 51 1.49 4.30 1.47
CA GLY A 51 2.64 3.70 2.11
C GLY A 51 2.55 2.17 2.26
N TYR A 52 3.39 1.64 3.14
CA TYR A 52 3.60 0.21 3.31
C TYR A 52 3.64 -0.16 4.79
N ASN A 53 3.02 -1.27 5.16
CA ASN A 53 3.20 -1.87 6.49
C ASN A 53 3.57 -3.35 6.44
N LEU A 54 3.04 -4.12 5.47
CA LEU A 54 3.32 -5.55 5.35
C LEU A 54 3.25 -6.05 3.90
N PRO A 55 3.97 -7.13 3.56
CA PRO A 55 3.94 -7.71 2.22
C PRO A 55 2.54 -8.24 1.87
N MET A 56 2.10 -8.01 0.64
CA MET A 56 0.78 -8.43 0.17
C MET A 56 0.83 -8.94 -1.26
N LEU A 57 0.02 -9.96 -1.55
CA LEU A 57 -0.22 -10.48 -2.89
C LEU A 57 -1.71 -10.71 -3.13
N VAL A 58 -2.20 -10.25 -4.27
CA VAL A 58 -3.53 -10.53 -4.79
C VAL A 58 -3.40 -11.44 -6.01
N VAL A 59 -4.15 -12.55 -6.01
CA VAL A 59 -4.19 -13.52 -7.10
C VAL A 59 -5.62 -13.74 -7.55
N ALA A 60 -5.90 -13.46 -8.83
CA ALA A 60 -7.16 -13.82 -9.48
C ALA A 60 -7.20 -15.33 -9.78
N ARG A 61 -8.37 -15.96 -9.60
CA ARG A 61 -8.61 -17.39 -9.78
C ARG A 61 -9.85 -17.63 -10.63
N GLY A 62 -9.73 -18.51 -11.62
CA GLY A 62 -10.85 -18.96 -12.44
C GLY A 62 -11.42 -17.94 -13.44
N GLY A 63 -10.96 -16.68 -13.40
CA GLY A 63 -11.42 -15.63 -14.30
C GLY A 63 -10.78 -15.66 -15.69
N HIS A 64 -11.32 -14.83 -16.57
CA HIS A 64 -10.93 -14.70 -17.97
C HIS A 64 -11.07 -13.25 -18.46
N GLY A 65 -10.51 -12.92 -19.61
CA GLY A 65 -10.50 -11.52 -20.10
C GLY A 65 -9.54 -10.67 -19.26
N GLY A 66 -8.94 -9.64 -19.86
CA GLY A 66 -7.78 -8.99 -19.24
C GLY A 66 -6.56 -9.93 -19.17
N ASP A 67 -5.64 -9.66 -18.25
CA ASP A 67 -4.43 -10.46 -18.04
C ASP A 67 -4.53 -11.44 -16.86
N CYS A 68 -5.55 -11.26 -15.99
CA CYS A 68 -5.77 -12.01 -14.76
C CYS A 68 -4.48 -12.24 -13.95
N SER A 69 -3.59 -11.26 -14.01
CA SER A 69 -2.23 -11.38 -13.51
C SER A 69 -2.15 -10.99 -12.04
N PRO A 70 -1.29 -11.64 -11.23
CA PRO A 70 -1.15 -11.28 -9.83
C PRO A 70 -0.62 -9.86 -9.63
N THR A 71 -0.92 -9.25 -8.50
CA THR A 71 -0.40 -7.92 -8.13
C THR A 71 0.03 -7.94 -6.67
N GLY A 72 1.09 -7.21 -6.33
CA GLY A 72 1.64 -7.31 -5.00
C GLY A 72 3.01 -6.70 -4.78
N CYS A 73 3.34 -6.61 -3.50
CA CYS A 73 4.63 -6.22 -2.96
C CYS A 73 5.10 -7.33 -2.03
N LEU A 74 6.06 -8.13 -2.51
CA LEU A 74 6.43 -9.40 -1.86
C LEU A 74 7.61 -9.27 -0.89
N ILE A 75 8.32 -8.15 -0.93
CA ILE A 75 9.49 -7.91 -0.08
C ILE A 75 9.10 -7.18 1.21
N ASP A 76 9.90 -7.33 2.26
CA ASP A 76 9.79 -6.51 3.46
C ASP A 76 10.48 -5.15 3.25
N LEU A 77 9.66 -4.14 2.92
CA LEU A 77 10.12 -2.78 2.70
C LEU A 77 10.50 -2.06 4.00
N ASN A 78 10.07 -2.54 5.16
CA ASN A 78 10.37 -1.88 6.43
C ASN A 78 11.88 -1.90 6.74
N ILE A 79 12.60 -2.93 6.26
CA ILE A 79 14.05 -3.07 6.45
C ILE A 79 14.83 -2.02 5.64
N ALA A 80 14.34 -1.68 4.45
CA ALA A 80 15.00 -0.75 3.53
C ALA A 80 14.37 0.64 3.49
N CYS A 81 13.33 0.89 4.30
CA CYS A 81 12.58 2.14 4.28
C CYS A 81 13.51 3.34 4.55
N PRO A 82 13.50 4.38 3.69
CA PRO A 82 14.23 5.62 3.94
C PRO A 82 13.88 6.19 5.32
N ARG A 83 14.89 6.74 6.02
CA ARG A 83 14.73 7.17 7.42
C ARG A 83 13.62 8.20 7.58
N GLU A 84 13.52 9.12 6.64
CA GLU A 84 12.51 10.17 6.54
C GLU A 84 11.08 9.66 6.30
N LEU A 85 10.94 8.41 5.83
CA LEU A 85 9.65 7.73 5.65
C LEU A 85 9.34 6.70 6.74
N SER A 86 10.34 6.30 7.52
CA SER A 86 10.23 5.20 8.49
C SER A 86 9.33 5.53 9.69
N VAL A 87 8.47 4.58 10.06
CA VAL A 87 7.68 4.62 11.30
C VAL A 87 8.30 3.67 12.31
N ALA A 88 8.85 4.21 13.40
CA ALA A 88 9.48 3.40 14.45
C ALA A 88 8.44 2.71 15.34
N ALA A 89 8.74 1.48 15.78
CA ALA A 89 7.98 0.79 16.83
C ALA A 89 8.17 1.47 18.20
N SER A 90 7.47 2.56 18.51
CA SER A 90 7.54 3.13 19.86
C SER A 90 6.74 2.28 20.84
N ARG A 91 7.42 1.55 21.74
CA ARG A 91 6.82 1.01 22.97
C ARG A 91 7.08 2.00 24.12
N GLY A 92 6.16 2.93 24.33
CA GLY A 92 6.12 3.78 25.54
C GLY A 92 7.11 4.95 25.56
N ASN A 93 6.88 5.89 26.50
CA ASN A 93 7.63 7.14 26.69
C ASN A 93 9.14 6.89 26.84
N GLY A 94 9.89 7.08 25.76
CA GLY A 94 11.35 7.02 25.78
C GLY A 94 11.90 7.30 24.39
N SER A 95 12.83 8.25 24.32
CA SER A 95 13.62 8.57 23.13
C SER A 95 14.55 7.40 22.78
N ASP A 96 14.02 6.33 22.20
CA ASP A 96 14.84 5.23 21.71
C ASP A 96 15.24 5.47 20.26
N VAL A 97 16.54 5.60 20.09
CA VAL A 97 17.26 5.81 18.84
C VAL A 97 16.87 4.70 17.85
N VAL A 98 16.44 5.11 16.66
CA VAL A 98 16.10 4.21 15.54
C VAL A 98 17.36 3.44 15.13
N GLY A 99 17.48 2.20 15.60
CA GLY A 99 18.44 1.24 15.06
C GLY A 99 17.98 0.74 13.68
N PHE A 100 18.93 0.41 12.80
CA PHE A 100 18.66 -0.28 11.55
C PHE A 100 17.86 -1.57 11.85
N GLY A 101 16.59 -1.64 11.42
CA GLY A 101 15.68 -2.78 11.64
C GLY A 101 14.50 -2.56 12.59
N ALA A 102 14.17 -1.31 12.98
CA ALA A 102 13.09 -1.01 13.92
C ALA A 102 11.81 -0.39 13.30
N ALA A 103 11.76 -0.22 11.98
CA ALA A 103 10.57 0.32 11.32
C ALA A 103 9.46 -0.74 11.30
N VAL A 104 8.23 -0.34 11.64
CA VAL A 104 7.03 -1.18 11.55
C VAL A 104 6.17 -0.86 10.33
N ALA A 105 6.45 0.29 9.71
CA ALA A 105 5.82 0.73 8.48
C ALA A 105 6.71 1.77 7.77
N CYS A 106 6.42 2.01 6.51
CA CYS A 106 7.07 3.00 5.66
C CYS A 106 6.01 3.91 5.04
N LYS A 107 6.07 5.21 5.35
CA LYS A 107 5.18 6.21 4.75
C LYS A 107 5.44 6.34 3.26
N SER A 108 4.41 6.68 2.49
CA SER A 108 4.64 7.29 1.18
C SER A 108 5.16 8.72 1.34
N ALA A 109 5.65 9.32 0.25
CA ALA A 109 6.08 10.71 0.29
C ALA A 109 4.91 11.68 0.54
N CYS A 110 3.71 11.37 0.05
CA CYS A 110 2.53 12.18 0.34
C CYS A 110 2.25 12.19 1.86
N GLU A 111 2.22 11.01 2.48
CA GLU A 111 1.99 10.86 3.92
C GLU A 111 3.11 11.44 4.81
N ALA A 112 4.34 11.50 4.30
CA ALA A 112 5.46 12.06 5.03
C ALA A 112 5.53 13.59 4.95
N PHE A 113 5.22 14.18 3.79
CA PHE A 113 5.53 15.58 3.50
C PHE A 113 4.31 16.45 3.17
N GLY A 114 3.21 15.87 2.71
CA GLY A 114 2.00 16.61 2.29
C GLY A 114 2.20 17.55 1.09
N ASP A 115 3.32 17.43 0.37
CA ASP A 115 3.63 18.25 -0.80
C ASP A 115 2.70 17.86 -1.97
N PRO A 116 2.03 18.82 -2.65
CA PRO A 116 1.18 18.54 -3.80
C PRO A 116 1.87 17.71 -4.90
N GLN A 117 3.19 17.83 -5.07
CA GLN A 117 3.97 17.03 -6.03
C GLN A 117 3.98 15.54 -5.69
N PHE A 118 3.96 15.19 -4.40
CA PHE A 118 3.94 13.80 -3.95
C PHE A 118 2.52 13.26 -3.81
N CYS A 119 1.57 14.13 -3.50
CA CYS A 119 0.16 13.78 -3.35
C CYS A 119 -0.62 13.83 -4.66
N CYS A 120 0.00 14.27 -5.76
CA CYS A 120 -0.65 14.51 -7.05
C CYS A 120 -1.93 15.35 -6.90
N SER A 121 -1.82 16.45 -6.16
CA SER A 121 -2.94 17.36 -5.88
C SER A 121 -2.67 18.75 -6.45
N GLU A 122 -3.69 19.62 -6.42
CA GLU A 122 -3.58 21.01 -6.90
C GLU A 122 -3.01 21.09 -8.33
N GLY A 123 -1.91 21.82 -8.56
CA GLY A 123 -1.26 21.93 -9.87
C GLY A 123 -0.69 20.61 -10.41
N TYR A 124 -0.61 19.58 -9.57
CA TYR A 124 -0.10 18.25 -9.87
C TYR A 124 -1.24 17.22 -10.01
N SER A 125 -2.49 17.64 -10.22
CA SER A 125 -3.64 16.73 -10.27
C SER A 125 -3.85 16.02 -11.62
N THR A 126 -2.82 15.87 -12.44
CA THR A 126 -2.91 15.11 -13.70
C THR A 126 -1.65 14.25 -13.92
N PRO A 127 -1.73 13.17 -14.72
CA PRO A 127 -0.56 12.36 -15.07
C PRO A 127 0.57 13.15 -15.78
N ASP A 128 0.21 14.24 -16.48
CA ASP A 128 1.16 15.09 -17.18
C ASP A 128 1.89 16.06 -16.25
N THR A 129 1.36 16.32 -15.05
CA THR A 129 1.95 17.25 -14.10
C THR A 129 2.53 16.57 -12.87
N CYS A 130 1.96 15.46 -12.38
CA CYS A 130 2.55 14.68 -11.29
C CYS A 130 3.41 13.54 -11.82
N HIS A 131 4.72 13.70 -11.66
CA HIS A 131 5.71 12.74 -12.12
C HIS A 131 6.22 11.87 -10.96
N PRO A 132 6.80 10.68 -11.26
CA PRO A 132 7.46 9.88 -10.24
C PRO A 132 8.54 10.67 -9.49
N SER A 133 8.57 10.52 -8.17
CA SER A 133 9.60 11.09 -7.29
C SER A 133 10.66 10.05 -6.95
N VAL A 134 11.76 10.48 -6.34
CA VAL A 134 12.78 9.55 -5.81
C VAL A 134 12.17 8.53 -4.83
N TYR A 135 11.12 8.91 -4.10
CA TYR A 135 10.45 8.04 -3.14
C TYR A 135 9.50 7.05 -3.82
N SER A 136 8.71 7.48 -4.80
CA SER A 136 7.84 6.55 -5.53
C SER A 136 8.64 5.60 -6.42
N VAL A 137 9.80 6.03 -6.93
CA VAL A 137 10.76 5.14 -7.61
C VAL A 137 11.30 4.07 -6.64
N PHE A 138 11.65 4.42 -5.40
CA PHE A 138 12.05 3.44 -4.38
C PHE A 138 11.00 2.34 -4.18
N PHE A 139 9.73 2.71 -3.99
CA PHE A 139 8.63 1.74 -3.87
C PHE A 139 8.47 0.91 -5.15
N LYS A 140 8.62 1.52 -6.32
CA LYS A 140 8.43 0.86 -7.61
C LYS A 140 9.52 -0.17 -7.92
N GLU A 141 10.78 0.17 -7.65
CA GLU A 141 11.91 -0.74 -7.86
C GLU A 141 11.81 -1.98 -6.97
N ALA A 142 11.37 -1.77 -5.72
CA ALA A 142 11.08 -2.84 -4.78
C ALA A 142 9.90 -3.72 -5.19
N CYS A 143 8.81 -3.08 -5.62
CA CYS A 143 7.52 -3.71 -5.85
C CYS A 143 6.95 -3.29 -7.23
N PRO A 144 7.53 -3.81 -8.34
CA PRO A 144 7.21 -3.35 -9.69
C PRO A 144 5.78 -3.64 -10.14
N ARG A 145 5.07 -4.51 -9.43
CA ARG A 145 3.66 -4.90 -9.70
C ARG A 145 2.67 -4.28 -8.73
N ALA A 146 3.08 -3.28 -7.96
CA ALA A 146 2.22 -2.49 -7.10
C ALA A 146 2.24 -1.02 -7.53
N TYR A 147 1.15 -0.29 -7.25
CA TYR A 147 1.13 1.17 -7.40
C TYR A 147 2.12 1.81 -6.42
N SER A 148 3.00 2.67 -6.92
CA SER A 148 3.95 3.42 -6.08
C SER A 148 3.59 4.89 -5.87
N TYR A 149 2.67 5.43 -6.68
CA TYR A 149 2.09 6.78 -6.59
C TYR A 149 0.79 6.84 -7.41
N ALA A 150 0.05 7.94 -7.31
CA ALA A 150 -1.34 8.02 -7.79
C ALA A 150 -1.54 7.79 -9.31
N TYR A 151 -0.53 8.02 -10.16
CA TYR A 151 -0.65 7.85 -11.62
C TYR A 151 0.26 6.75 -12.19
N ASP A 152 0.48 5.67 -11.41
CA ASP A 152 1.26 4.49 -11.83
C ASP A 152 0.45 3.45 -12.63
N ASP A 153 -0.57 3.88 -13.38
CA ASP A 153 -1.54 2.96 -14.01
C ASP A 153 -0.91 1.98 -15.00
N LYS A 154 0.07 2.45 -15.78
CA LYS A 154 0.62 1.68 -16.93
C LYS A 154 1.22 0.33 -16.55
N THR A 155 1.62 0.14 -15.30
CA THR A 155 2.31 -1.07 -14.85
C THR A 155 1.69 -1.70 -13.60
N SER A 156 0.62 -1.11 -13.07
CA SER A 156 0.08 -1.47 -11.76
C SER A 156 -1.42 -1.75 -11.76
N THR A 157 -2.16 -1.39 -12.82
CA THR A 157 -3.56 -1.80 -12.97
C THR A 157 -3.65 -3.18 -13.62
N PHE A 158 -4.31 -4.12 -12.95
CA PHE A 158 -4.57 -5.46 -13.49
C PHE A 158 -6.06 -5.65 -13.70
N THR A 159 -6.40 -6.45 -14.71
CA THR A 159 -7.81 -6.69 -15.06
C THR A 159 -8.11 -8.16 -15.22
N CYS A 160 -9.32 -8.55 -14.81
CA CYS A 160 -9.83 -9.90 -14.97
C CYS A 160 -11.36 -9.84 -15.03
N ALA A 161 -12.04 -10.82 -15.61
CA ALA A 161 -13.49 -10.92 -15.52
C ALA A 161 -13.89 -12.24 -14.86
N SER A 162 -14.97 -12.22 -14.09
CA SER A 162 -15.56 -13.42 -13.46
C SER A 162 -14.54 -14.21 -12.63
N ALA A 163 -13.71 -13.50 -11.85
CA ALA A 163 -12.68 -14.10 -11.02
C ALA A 163 -13.08 -14.15 -9.54
N ASP A 164 -12.59 -15.17 -8.85
CA ASP A 164 -12.42 -15.13 -7.40
C ASP A 164 -11.04 -14.55 -7.08
N TYR A 165 -10.88 -13.93 -5.91
CA TYR A 165 -9.62 -13.30 -5.49
C TYR A 165 -9.09 -13.89 -4.19
N THR A 166 -7.80 -14.23 -4.19
CA THR A 166 -7.07 -14.61 -2.96
C THR A 166 -6.12 -13.48 -2.58
N ILE A 167 -6.33 -12.91 -1.39
CA ILE A 167 -5.41 -11.94 -0.77
C ILE A 167 -4.54 -12.68 0.23
N ILE A 168 -3.22 -12.57 0.06
CA ILE A 168 -2.22 -13.27 0.87
C ILE A 168 -1.35 -12.20 1.53
N PHE A 169 -1.42 -12.15 2.86
CA PHE A 169 -0.47 -11.39 3.67
C PHE A 169 0.78 -12.23 3.89
N CYS A 170 1.96 -11.61 3.77
CA CYS A 170 3.26 -12.26 3.96
C CYS A 170 3.49 -13.52 3.08
N PRO A 171 3.31 -13.45 1.75
CA PRO A 171 3.39 -14.60 0.85
C PRO A 171 4.77 -15.29 0.86
N PRO A 172 4.84 -16.63 1.04
CA PRO A 172 6.08 -17.39 0.91
C PRO A 172 6.61 -17.39 -0.54
N PRO A 173 7.92 -17.61 -0.78
CA PRO A 173 9.03 -17.67 0.17
C PRO A 173 9.64 -16.28 0.50
N TYR A 174 8.97 -15.21 0.10
CA TYR A 174 9.53 -13.85 0.04
C TYR A 174 9.48 -13.11 1.39
N THR A 175 8.88 -13.72 2.40
CA THR A 175 8.89 -13.28 3.79
C THR A 175 9.86 -14.11 4.62
N ARG A 176 10.96 -13.48 5.04
CA ARG A 176 11.84 -13.98 6.11
C ARG A 176 12.20 -12.84 7.04
#